data_AF-A0A1I6QB94-F1
#
_entry.id   AF-A0A1I6QB94-F1
#
_cell.length_a   1.000
_cell.length_b   1.000
_cell.length_c   1.000
_cell.angle_alpha   90.00
_cell.angle_beta   90.00
_cell.angle_gamma   90.00
#
_symmetry.space_group_name_H-M   'P 1'
#
loop_
_entity.id
_entity.type
_entity.pdbx_description
1 polymer ?
#
loop_
_entity_poly.entity_id
_entity_poly.type
_entity_poly.pdbx_seq_one_letter_code
_entity_poly.pdbx_strand_id
1 'polypeptide(L)'
;MSMERLDMVMDVRDVPKKSKWFMLSLQHLFAMFGATVLVPFLTELPASVALISSGTGTLSYLLITRGRIPAYLGSSFAFITPIISARAVGGGIEGAMMGSFVAGLLYGLVALLIASFGLDWIMKALPPVVVGPVIIVIGLGLAPTAVDMAMNVQGEYSATHFSVAILTLVVTIVGSLFFRGFFGLIPILIGIIVGYTYALIQGIVDTSAIQASFTKIIEAGSFTEFLSAVFVAPEFVIPFVHYQPLDVLNLNIMAIMVPVALVTIAEHIGDQMVLSKVVGRNFLKDPGLHRSILGDGVATMIASVLGGPPNTTYGENIGVLAITRIFSVFVVGGAAVLAITFGFIGIISDVIISIPTPVMGGVSILLFGIIASSGLRMLVDNQVDLGNNRNLIISSVILVIGIGGAMVQFSIGDFGFKVEGMALAAFIGVFLNLILPGKEAAFGNGKMFGDTDMDQE
;
A
#
# COMPACT_ATOMS: atom_id res chain seq x y z
N MET A 1 -25.39 25.89 -10.56
CA MET A 1 -24.04 26.22 -11.04
C MET A 1 -23.35 24.89 -11.27
N SER A 2 -23.34 24.43 -12.53
CA SER A 2 -22.84 23.13 -12.96
C SER A 2 -21.39 22.94 -12.49
N MET A 3 -21.11 21.89 -11.70
CA MET A 3 -19.75 21.42 -11.55
C MET A 3 -19.35 20.86 -12.92
N GLU A 4 -18.57 21.65 -13.65
CA GLU A 4 -17.91 21.27 -14.90
C GLU A 4 -17.37 19.84 -14.77
N ARG A 5 -17.47 19.04 -15.84
CA ARG A 5 -16.60 17.87 -16.04
C ARG A 5 -15.18 18.36 -15.77
N LEU A 6 -14.64 18.07 -14.59
CA LEU A 6 -13.26 18.38 -14.21
C LEU A 6 -12.38 18.02 -15.40
N ASP A 7 -11.65 18.99 -15.95
CA ASP A 7 -10.89 18.90 -17.21
C ASP A 7 -10.14 17.57 -17.34
N MET A 8 -10.84 16.57 -17.89
CA MET A 8 -10.36 15.20 -17.94
C MET A 8 -9.45 15.08 -19.14
N VAL A 9 -8.18 14.75 -18.91
CA VAL A 9 -7.20 14.61 -19.99
C VAL A 9 -7.38 13.28 -20.72
N MET A 10 -7.64 12.20 -19.96
CA MET A 10 -8.01 10.89 -20.50
C MET A 10 -8.98 10.16 -19.57
N ASP A 11 -10.02 9.58 -20.13
CA ASP A 11 -11.00 8.78 -19.43
C ASP A 11 -10.49 7.34 -19.19
N VAL A 12 -11.21 6.61 -18.33
CA VAL A 12 -10.92 5.27 -17.85
C VAL A 12 -10.61 4.27 -18.96
N ARG A 13 -11.33 4.35 -20.09
CA ARG A 13 -11.18 3.41 -21.21
C ARG A 13 -10.44 3.98 -22.41
N ASP A 14 -9.89 5.18 -22.30
CA ASP A 14 -9.13 5.78 -23.39
C ASP A 14 -7.80 5.05 -23.55
N VAL A 15 -7.47 4.69 -24.79
CA VAL A 15 -6.20 4.04 -25.14
C VAL A 15 -5.21 5.12 -25.60
N PRO A 16 -4.12 5.37 -24.87
CA PRO A 16 -3.14 6.37 -25.30
C PRO A 16 -2.37 5.88 -26.54
N LYS A 17 -1.86 6.82 -27.34
CA LYS A 17 -0.88 6.50 -28.41
C LYS A 17 0.34 5.79 -27.80
N LYS A 18 0.90 4.79 -28.49
CA LYS A 18 1.97 3.90 -27.97
C LYS A 18 3.13 4.65 -27.26
N SER A 19 3.64 5.73 -27.85
CA SER A 19 4.73 6.51 -27.25
C SER A 19 4.32 7.23 -25.95
N LYS A 20 3.13 7.82 -25.93
CA LYS A 20 2.56 8.46 -24.72
C LYS A 20 2.20 7.41 -23.67
N TRP A 21 1.66 6.28 -24.08
CA TRP A 21 1.30 5.17 -23.20
C TRP A 21 2.50 4.69 -22.39
N PHE A 22 3.65 4.45 -23.03
CA PHE A 22 4.86 4.03 -22.35
C PHE A 22 5.33 5.07 -21.32
N MET A 23 5.42 6.35 -21.71
CA MET A 23 5.89 7.41 -20.82
C MET A 23 4.98 7.61 -19.60
N LEU A 24 3.66 7.58 -19.80
CA LEU A 24 2.68 7.73 -18.72
C LEU A 24 2.66 6.51 -17.79
N SER A 25 2.84 5.32 -18.34
CA SER A 25 2.94 4.07 -17.58
C SER A 25 4.19 4.07 -16.71
N LEU A 26 5.32 4.50 -17.28
CA LEU A 26 6.58 4.64 -16.57
C LEU A 26 6.47 5.67 -15.44
N GLN A 27 5.76 6.77 -15.69
CA GLN A 27 5.49 7.78 -14.67
C GLN A 27 4.65 7.23 -13.51
N HIS A 28 3.60 6.45 -13.79
CA HIS A 28 2.80 5.80 -12.75
C HIS A 28 3.65 4.83 -11.93
N LEU A 29 4.45 4.00 -12.59
CA LEU A 29 5.38 3.08 -11.92
C LEU A 29 6.32 3.82 -10.97
N PHE A 30 6.92 4.93 -11.40
CA PHE A 30 7.86 5.67 -10.57
C PHE A 30 7.20 6.41 -9.40
N ALA A 31 5.93 6.78 -9.51
CA ALA A 31 5.22 7.45 -8.44
C ALA A 31 4.95 6.53 -7.23
N MET A 32 4.59 5.27 -7.49
CA MET A 32 4.35 4.25 -6.46
C MET A 32 5.66 3.61 -5.94
N PHE A 33 6.76 3.70 -6.70
CA PHE A 33 7.97 2.90 -6.51
C PHE A 33 8.49 2.98 -5.07
N GLY A 34 8.60 4.21 -4.54
CA GLY A 34 9.13 4.44 -3.19
C GLY A 34 8.32 3.72 -2.10
N ALA A 35 7.00 3.73 -2.18
CA ALA A 35 6.14 3.03 -1.23
C ALA A 35 6.19 1.50 -1.42
N THR A 36 6.19 1.03 -2.67
CA THR A 36 6.21 -0.41 -2.97
C THR A 36 7.47 -1.10 -2.48
N VAL A 37 8.63 -0.43 -2.56
CA VAL A 37 9.91 -1.00 -2.09
C VAL A 37 10.16 -0.83 -0.59
N LEU A 38 9.35 -0.02 0.11
CA LEU A 38 9.49 0.20 1.55
C LEU A 38 9.08 -1.02 2.39
N VAL A 39 7.96 -1.66 2.04
CA VAL A 39 7.51 -2.89 2.74
C VAL A 39 8.53 -4.02 2.65
N PRO A 40 9.02 -4.44 1.45
CA PRO A 40 10.02 -5.48 1.37
C PRO A 40 11.32 -5.10 2.11
N PHE A 41 11.71 -3.82 2.09
CA PHE A 41 12.84 -3.33 2.89
C PHE A 41 12.65 -3.58 4.40
N LEU A 42 11.48 -3.24 4.95
CA LEU A 42 11.18 -3.39 6.37
C LEU A 42 10.91 -4.83 6.82
N THR A 43 10.46 -5.67 5.89
CA THR A 43 10.08 -7.07 6.17
C THR A 43 11.13 -8.07 5.73
N GLU A 44 12.22 -7.59 5.12
CA GLU A 44 13.29 -8.37 4.46
C GLU A 44 12.77 -9.32 3.39
N LEU A 45 11.68 -8.95 2.71
CA LEU A 45 11.19 -9.66 1.53
C LEU A 45 11.96 -9.19 0.28
N PRO A 46 12.07 -10.00 -0.77
CA PRO A 46 12.73 -9.58 -2.00
C PRO A 46 11.98 -8.43 -2.69
N ALA A 47 12.65 -7.31 -2.93
CA ALA A 47 12.06 -6.15 -3.60
C ALA A 47 11.63 -6.46 -5.05
N SER A 48 12.37 -7.34 -5.73
CA SER A 48 12.02 -7.87 -7.06
C SER A 48 10.67 -8.58 -7.07
N VAL A 49 10.42 -9.43 -6.08
CA VAL A 49 9.15 -10.15 -5.92
C VAL A 49 8.03 -9.17 -5.58
N ALA A 50 8.28 -8.13 -4.78
CA ALA A 50 7.29 -7.11 -4.48
C ALA A 50 6.85 -6.31 -5.73
N LEU A 51 7.77 -5.99 -6.64
CA LEU A 51 7.43 -5.35 -7.92
C LEU A 51 6.58 -6.28 -8.82
N ILE A 52 6.95 -7.56 -8.89
CA ILE A 52 6.22 -8.55 -9.70
C ILE A 52 4.83 -8.82 -9.10
N SER A 53 4.73 -9.04 -7.79
CA SER A 53 3.45 -9.27 -7.13
C SER A 53 2.52 -8.07 -7.26
N SER A 54 3.05 -6.86 -7.09
CA SER A 54 2.32 -5.61 -7.34
C SER A 54 1.80 -5.49 -8.78
N GLY A 55 2.64 -5.77 -9.77
CA GLY A 55 2.24 -5.72 -11.17
C GLY A 55 1.21 -6.80 -11.53
N THR A 56 1.46 -8.06 -11.17
CA THR A 56 0.52 -9.17 -11.41
C THR A 56 -0.81 -8.97 -10.68
N GLY A 57 -0.76 -8.50 -9.43
CA GLY A 57 -1.92 -8.12 -8.62
C GLY A 57 -2.72 -7.01 -9.29
N THR A 58 -2.07 -5.94 -9.75
CA THR A 58 -2.74 -4.86 -10.49
C THR A 58 -3.40 -5.36 -11.78
N LEU A 59 -2.74 -6.22 -12.57
CA LEU A 59 -3.35 -6.80 -13.76
C LEU A 59 -4.57 -7.66 -13.40
N SER A 60 -4.47 -8.49 -12.35
CA SER A 60 -5.61 -9.30 -11.88
C SER A 60 -6.78 -8.43 -11.41
N TYR A 61 -6.49 -7.32 -10.72
CA TYR A 61 -7.47 -6.35 -10.27
C TYR A 61 -8.19 -5.69 -11.45
N LEU A 62 -7.45 -5.23 -12.46
CA LEU A 62 -8.02 -4.65 -13.67
C LEU A 62 -8.91 -5.65 -14.41
N LEU A 63 -8.53 -6.93 -14.45
CA LEU A 63 -9.36 -7.99 -15.04
C LEU A 63 -10.67 -8.21 -14.26
N ILE A 64 -10.58 -8.35 -12.93
CA ILE A 64 -11.74 -8.59 -12.05
C ILE A 64 -12.71 -7.40 -12.07
N THR A 65 -12.19 -6.18 -12.09
CA THR A 65 -12.99 -4.95 -12.21
C THR A 65 -13.42 -4.64 -13.64
N ARG A 66 -13.09 -5.50 -14.62
CA ARG A 66 -13.40 -5.35 -16.05
C ARG A 66 -12.88 -4.05 -16.68
N GLY A 67 -11.71 -3.59 -16.24
CA GLY A 67 -11.06 -2.38 -16.70
C GLY A 67 -11.93 -1.14 -16.50
N ARG A 68 -12.66 -1.07 -15.38
CA ARG A 68 -13.54 0.06 -15.03
C ARG A 68 -13.02 0.89 -13.87
N ILE A 69 -12.09 0.37 -13.05
CA ILE A 69 -11.51 1.11 -11.93
C ILE A 69 -10.01 1.28 -12.20
N PRO A 70 -9.51 2.52 -12.36
CA PRO A 70 -8.10 2.78 -12.59
C PRO A 70 -7.33 2.84 -11.27
N ALA A 71 -7.27 1.71 -10.58
CA ALA A 71 -6.50 1.57 -9.34
C ALA A 71 -5.25 0.74 -9.60
N TYR A 72 -4.15 1.17 -8.98
CA TYR A 72 -2.90 0.44 -8.94
C TYR A 72 -2.73 -0.17 -7.55
N LEU A 73 -2.25 -1.41 -7.48
CA LEU A 73 -2.07 -2.15 -6.24
C LEU A 73 -0.60 -2.33 -5.92
N GLY A 74 -0.19 -1.93 -4.70
CA GLY A 74 1.18 -2.07 -4.21
C GLY A 74 1.21 -2.71 -2.83
N SER A 75 2.41 -2.82 -2.25
CA SER A 75 2.65 -3.43 -0.94
C SER A 75 1.90 -2.71 0.19
N SER A 76 1.06 -3.42 0.96
CA SER A 76 0.29 -2.82 2.06
C SER A 76 1.12 -2.64 3.32
N PHE A 77 1.09 -1.43 3.87
CA PHE A 77 1.86 -1.07 5.06
C PHE A 77 1.28 -1.71 6.33
N ALA A 78 -0.02 -2.03 6.33
CA ALA A 78 -0.68 -2.69 7.44
C ALA A 78 -0.11 -4.08 7.76
N PHE A 79 0.56 -4.71 6.80
CA PHE A 79 1.15 -6.03 6.96
C PHE A 79 2.61 -6.02 7.43
N ILE A 80 3.27 -4.87 7.58
CA ILE A 80 4.68 -4.81 8.02
C ILE A 80 4.86 -5.48 9.39
N THR A 81 4.20 -4.97 10.43
CA THR A 81 4.31 -5.52 11.79
C THR A 81 3.81 -6.96 11.88
N PRO A 82 2.65 -7.33 11.29
CA PRO A 82 2.19 -8.72 11.24
C PRO A 82 3.20 -9.69 10.60
N ILE A 83 3.85 -9.32 9.49
CA ILE A 83 4.87 -10.18 8.85
C ILE A 83 6.08 -10.36 9.77
N ILE A 84 6.57 -9.29 10.38
CA ILE A 84 7.70 -9.36 11.34
C ILE A 84 7.33 -10.26 12.53
N SER A 85 6.14 -10.08 13.10
CA SER A 85 5.62 -10.90 14.20
C SER A 85 5.44 -12.37 13.79
N ALA A 86 4.91 -12.65 12.60
CA ALA A 86 4.73 -14.01 12.07
C ALA A 86 6.06 -14.75 11.86
N ARG A 87 7.09 -14.04 11.37
CA ARG A 87 8.45 -14.57 11.24
C ARG A 87 9.05 -14.90 12.61
N ALA A 88 8.89 -14.00 13.58
CA ALA A 88 9.44 -14.15 14.93
C ALA A 88 8.86 -15.35 15.72
N VAL A 89 7.59 -15.72 15.47
CA VAL A 89 6.95 -16.89 16.13
C VAL A 89 7.26 -18.23 15.45
N GLY A 90 8.27 -18.26 14.57
CA GLY A 90 8.77 -19.49 13.94
C GLY A 90 8.12 -19.84 12.60
N GLY A 91 7.32 -18.94 12.02
CA GLY A 91 6.66 -19.15 10.74
C GLY A 91 7.56 -19.02 9.51
N GLY A 92 8.72 -18.38 9.65
CA GLY A 92 9.51 -17.98 8.48
C GLY A 92 8.74 -17.05 7.54
N ILE A 93 9.26 -16.88 6.33
CA ILE A 93 8.56 -16.12 5.29
C ILE A 93 7.36 -16.93 4.80
N GLU A 94 7.50 -18.25 4.73
CA GLU A 94 6.51 -19.21 4.23
C GLU A 94 5.21 -19.17 5.03
N GLY A 95 5.32 -19.16 6.36
CA GLY A 95 4.17 -19.04 7.27
C GLY A 95 3.49 -17.68 7.15
N ALA A 96 4.26 -16.60 7.04
CA ALA A 96 3.71 -15.26 6.81
C ALA A 96 2.94 -15.22 5.47
N MET A 97 3.49 -15.78 4.39
CA MET A 97 2.82 -15.88 3.09
C MET A 97 1.55 -16.74 3.17
N MET A 98 1.56 -17.84 3.93
CA MET A 98 0.35 -18.64 4.14
C MET A 98 -0.73 -17.84 4.88
N GLY A 99 -0.35 -17.09 5.92
CA GLY A 99 -1.27 -16.19 6.64
C GLY A 99 -1.84 -15.10 5.73
N SER A 100 -1.01 -14.50 4.89
CA SER A 100 -1.41 -13.52 3.87
C SER A 100 -2.35 -14.12 2.82
N PHE A 101 -2.12 -15.36 2.39
CA PHE A 101 -3.00 -16.04 1.44
C PHE A 101 -4.41 -16.19 2.03
N VAL A 102 -4.52 -16.59 3.29
CA VAL A 102 -5.83 -16.72 3.94
C VAL A 102 -6.46 -15.36 4.26
N ALA A 103 -5.67 -14.32 4.54
CA ALA A 103 -6.18 -12.95 4.57
C ALA A 103 -6.84 -12.59 3.22
N GLY A 104 -6.22 -12.94 2.08
CA GLY A 104 -6.82 -12.78 0.75
C GLY A 104 -8.09 -13.61 0.52
N LEU A 105 -8.20 -14.82 1.11
CA LEU A 105 -9.44 -15.59 1.12
C LEU A 105 -10.55 -14.88 1.91
N LEU A 106 -10.22 -14.21 3.03
CA LEU A 106 -11.19 -13.42 3.79
C LEU A 106 -11.73 -12.26 2.94
N TYR A 107 -10.89 -11.59 2.17
CA TYR A 107 -11.34 -10.60 1.18
C TYR A 107 -12.33 -11.20 0.18
N GLY A 108 -12.03 -12.37 -0.37
CA GLY A 108 -12.94 -13.10 -1.26
C GLY A 108 -14.28 -13.42 -0.60
N LEU A 109 -14.27 -13.85 0.65
CA LEU A 109 -15.48 -14.09 1.45
C LEU A 109 -16.28 -12.80 1.64
N VAL A 110 -15.64 -11.70 2.03
CA VAL A 110 -16.29 -10.39 2.22
C VAL A 110 -16.88 -9.90 0.89
N ALA A 111 -16.16 -10.05 -0.22
CA ALA A 111 -16.66 -9.71 -1.56
C ALA A 111 -17.91 -10.53 -1.93
N LEU A 112 -17.92 -11.84 -1.64
CA LEU A 112 -19.10 -12.69 -1.85
C LEU A 112 -20.29 -12.26 -0.99
N LEU A 113 -20.04 -11.88 0.27
CA LEU A 113 -21.08 -11.36 1.16
C LEU A 113 -21.65 -10.03 0.64
N ILE A 114 -20.81 -9.12 0.15
CA ILE A 114 -21.27 -7.85 -0.46
C ILE A 114 -22.07 -8.12 -1.73
N ALA A 115 -21.64 -9.06 -2.57
CA ALA A 115 -22.36 -9.44 -3.78
C ALA A 115 -23.74 -10.05 -3.48
N SER A 116 -23.87 -10.79 -2.37
CA SER A 116 -25.10 -11.51 -2.00
C SER A 116 -26.07 -10.68 -1.17
N PHE A 117 -25.56 -9.86 -0.23
CA PHE A 117 -26.36 -9.12 0.75
C PHE A 117 -26.33 -7.59 0.57
N GLY A 118 -25.61 -7.10 -0.44
CA GLY A 118 -25.41 -5.67 -0.66
C GLY A 118 -24.33 -5.05 0.23
N LEU A 119 -24.13 -3.73 0.08
CA LEU A 119 -23.07 -2.97 0.75
C LEU A 119 -23.48 -2.39 2.13
N ASP A 120 -24.77 -2.37 2.46
CA ASP A 120 -25.26 -1.61 3.62
C ASP A 120 -24.68 -2.10 4.96
N TRP A 121 -24.48 -3.40 5.12
CA TRP A 121 -23.96 -3.97 6.36
C TRP A 121 -22.51 -3.56 6.60
N ILE A 122 -21.68 -3.56 5.57
CA ILE A 122 -20.26 -3.22 5.69
C ILE A 122 -20.11 -1.70 5.88
N MET A 123 -20.94 -0.90 5.21
CA MET A 123 -20.92 0.55 5.43
C MET A 123 -21.44 0.94 6.82
N LYS A 124 -22.36 0.16 7.40
CA LYS A 124 -22.76 0.33 8.81
C LYS A 124 -21.66 -0.02 9.79
N ALA A 125 -20.82 -1.01 9.47
CA ALA A 125 -19.69 -1.42 10.31
C ALA A 125 -18.51 -0.45 10.19
N LEU A 126 -18.24 0.03 8.97
CA LEU A 126 -17.10 0.88 8.61
C LEU A 126 -17.54 2.26 8.06
N PRO A 127 -18.25 3.08 8.86
CA PRO A 127 -18.56 4.46 8.51
C PRO A 127 -17.29 5.35 8.54
N PRO A 128 -17.33 6.60 8.04
CA PRO A 128 -16.14 7.45 7.95
C PRO A 128 -15.47 7.70 9.30
N VAL A 129 -16.26 7.77 10.38
CA VAL A 129 -15.74 7.92 11.75
C VAL A 129 -14.90 6.73 12.22
N VAL A 130 -14.98 5.57 11.56
CA VAL A 130 -14.12 4.41 11.82
C VAL A 130 -12.99 4.36 10.78
N VAL A 131 -13.34 4.47 9.49
CA VAL A 131 -12.38 4.35 8.38
C VAL A 131 -11.27 5.41 8.47
N GLY A 132 -11.63 6.68 8.71
CA GLY A 132 -10.65 7.77 8.82
C GLY A 132 -9.60 7.53 9.91
N PRO A 133 -10.00 7.31 11.18
CA PRO A 133 -9.07 7.02 12.27
C PRO A 133 -8.26 5.74 12.06
N VAL A 134 -8.83 4.69 11.44
CA VAL A 134 -8.07 3.49 11.08
C VAL A 134 -6.94 3.84 10.11
N ILE A 135 -7.21 4.59 9.03
CA ILE A 135 -6.17 5.05 8.08
C ILE A 135 -5.12 5.92 8.79
N ILE A 136 -5.53 6.79 9.72
CA ILE A 136 -4.58 7.57 10.54
C ILE A 136 -3.64 6.66 11.33
N VAL A 137 -4.18 5.62 11.95
CA VAL A 137 -3.39 4.61 12.68
C VAL A 137 -2.43 3.85 11.75
N ILE A 138 -2.81 3.54 10.51
CA ILE A 138 -1.90 2.90 9.54
C ILE A 138 -0.66 3.77 9.33
N GLY A 139 -0.85 5.06 9.04
CA GLY A 139 0.27 5.99 8.84
C GLY A 139 1.07 6.24 10.13
N LEU A 140 0.41 6.66 11.21
CA LEU A 140 1.10 7.05 12.44
C LEU A 140 1.65 5.88 13.26
N GLY A 141 1.12 4.66 13.09
CA GLY A 141 1.62 3.47 13.76
C GLY A 141 3.05 3.09 13.34
N LEU A 142 3.49 3.50 12.14
CA LEU A 142 4.84 3.28 11.62
C LEU A 142 5.75 4.52 11.76
N ALA A 143 5.24 5.62 12.33
CA ALA A 143 6.04 6.82 12.55
C ALA A 143 7.29 6.57 13.43
N PRO A 144 7.24 5.76 14.51
CA PRO A 144 8.45 5.45 15.28
C PRO A 144 9.52 4.77 14.43
N THR A 145 9.14 3.83 13.55
CA THR A 145 10.06 3.15 12.63
C THR A 145 10.70 4.13 11.65
N ALA A 146 9.93 5.04 11.06
CA ALA A 146 10.47 6.04 10.14
C ALA A 146 11.48 6.98 10.81
N VAL A 147 11.20 7.42 12.04
CA VAL A 147 12.10 8.28 12.82
C VAL A 147 13.36 7.50 13.21
N ASP A 148 13.23 6.28 13.69
CA ASP A 148 14.36 5.42 14.06
C ASP A 148 15.29 5.20 12.86
N MET A 149 14.75 4.82 11.70
CA MET A 149 15.50 4.67 10.45
C MET A 149 16.20 5.96 10.01
N ALA A 150 15.59 7.11 10.28
CA ALA A 150 16.13 8.40 9.86
C ALA A 150 17.34 8.83 10.70
N MET A 151 17.33 8.58 12.01
CA MET A 151 18.29 9.18 12.93
C MET A 151 19.20 8.20 13.67
N ASN A 152 18.81 6.93 13.80
CA ASN A 152 19.52 5.95 14.60
C ASN A 152 20.23 4.89 13.75
N VAL A 153 21.37 4.43 14.26
CA VAL A 153 22.10 3.27 13.75
C VAL A 153 22.38 2.36 14.93
N GLN A 154 21.88 1.13 14.88
CA GLN A 154 22.00 0.17 15.99
C GLN A 154 21.50 0.73 17.34
N GLY A 155 20.47 1.59 17.30
CA GLY A 155 19.89 2.23 18.50
C GLY A 155 20.63 3.47 19.01
N GLU A 156 21.71 3.90 18.35
CA GLU A 156 22.44 5.11 18.69
C GLU A 156 22.22 6.23 17.67
N TYR A 157 22.09 7.46 18.15
CA TYR A 157 21.90 8.64 17.29
C TYR A 157 23.14 8.91 16.42
N SER A 158 22.93 9.07 15.11
CA SER A 158 23.98 9.42 14.17
C SER A 158 23.63 10.69 13.40
N ALA A 159 24.39 11.77 13.64
CA ALA A 159 24.21 13.04 12.94
C ALA A 159 24.37 12.91 11.41
N THR A 160 25.27 12.04 10.94
CA THR A 160 25.48 11.78 9.51
C THR A 160 24.24 11.17 8.88
N HIS A 161 23.68 10.10 9.48
CA HIS A 161 22.48 9.43 8.98
C HIS A 161 21.27 10.37 9.04
N PHE A 162 21.12 11.10 10.13
CA PHE A 162 20.06 12.09 10.26
C PHE A 162 20.16 13.20 9.20
N SER A 163 21.38 13.67 8.86
CA SER A 163 21.55 14.66 7.79
C SER A 163 21.12 14.14 6.41
N VAL A 164 21.37 12.85 6.12
CA VAL A 164 20.93 12.19 4.88
C VAL A 164 19.40 12.10 4.84
N ALA A 165 18.77 11.71 5.96
CA ALA A 165 17.32 11.62 6.06
C ALA A 165 16.65 12.99 5.91
N ILE A 166 17.17 14.03 6.56
CA ILE A 166 16.65 15.41 6.43
C ILE A 166 16.79 15.90 5.00
N LEU A 167 17.95 15.71 4.35
CA LEU A 167 18.12 16.14 2.97
C LEU A 167 17.11 15.44 2.06
N THR A 168 16.96 14.13 2.22
CA THR A 168 16.00 13.31 1.47
C THR A 168 14.58 13.84 1.66
N LEU A 169 14.17 14.09 2.91
CA LEU A 169 12.86 14.64 3.26
C LEU A 169 12.64 16.02 2.65
N VAL A 170 13.60 16.94 2.84
CA VAL A 170 13.53 18.32 2.33
C VAL A 170 13.41 18.34 0.81
N VAL A 171 14.23 17.56 0.10
CA VAL A 171 14.16 17.45 -1.37
C VAL A 171 12.81 16.89 -1.79
N THR A 172 12.27 15.90 -1.09
CA THR A 172 10.96 15.33 -1.40
C THR A 172 9.84 16.35 -1.20
N ILE A 173 9.87 17.12 -0.11
CA ILE A 173 8.89 18.18 0.19
C ILE A 173 8.97 19.27 -0.87
N VAL A 174 10.18 19.77 -1.17
CA VAL A 174 10.41 20.80 -2.18
C VAL A 174 9.95 20.29 -3.55
N GLY A 175 10.27 19.06 -3.91
CA GLY A 175 9.82 18.45 -5.16
C GLY A 175 8.31 18.37 -5.26
N SER A 176 7.64 17.97 -4.17
CA SER A 176 6.18 17.82 -4.12
C SER A 176 5.43 19.16 -4.23
N LEU A 177 6.06 20.27 -3.82
CA LEU A 177 5.45 21.60 -3.83
C LEU A 177 5.81 22.42 -5.07
N PHE A 178 7.04 22.30 -5.57
CA PHE A 178 7.59 23.22 -6.57
C PHE A 178 7.82 22.60 -7.95
N PHE A 179 8.01 21.28 -8.06
CA PHE A 179 8.22 20.66 -9.36
C PHE A 179 6.93 20.62 -10.17
N ARG A 180 7.08 20.78 -11.49
CA ARG A 180 5.96 20.81 -12.45
C ARG A 180 6.19 19.78 -13.55
N GLY A 181 5.11 19.41 -14.23
CA GLY A 181 5.17 18.40 -15.29
C GLY A 181 5.59 17.04 -14.74
N PHE A 182 6.47 16.34 -15.47
CA PHE A 182 6.92 14.98 -15.11
C PHE A 182 7.53 14.88 -13.71
N PHE A 183 8.39 15.82 -13.32
CA PHE A 183 9.08 15.77 -12.03
C PHE A 183 8.15 16.01 -10.83
N GLY A 184 7.05 16.75 -11.03
CA GLY A 184 6.02 16.94 -9.99
C GLY A 184 5.22 15.67 -9.67
N LEU A 185 5.37 14.62 -10.49
CA LEU A 185 4.62 13.37 -10.38
C LEU A 185 5.44 12.25 -9.74
N ILE A 186 6.76 12.45 -9.61
CA ILE A 186 7.69 11.49 -8.99
C ILE A 186 8.59 12.15 -7.91
N PRO A 187 8.08 13.07 -7.07
CA PRO A 187 8.91 13.81 -6.12
C PRO A 187 9.59 12.90 -5.08
N ILE A 188 8.91 11.82 -4.68
CA ILE A 188 9.44 10.79 -3.77
C ILE A 188 10.68 10.11 -4.37
N LEU A 189 10.61 9.69 -5.64
CA LEU A 189 11.74 9.06 -6.31
C LEU A 189 12.93 10.02 -6.44
N ILE A 190 12.69 11.30 -6.72
CA ILE A 190 13.75 12.31 -6.78
C ILE A 190 14.39 12.50 -5.40
N GLY A 191 13.59 12.52 -4.34
CA GLY A 191 14.07 12.50 -2.96
C GLY A 191 15.03 11.34 -2.70
N ILE A 192 14.62 10.11 -3.06
CA ILE A 192 15.47 8.91 -2.93
C ILE A 192 16.78 9.08 -3.70
N ILE A 193 16.72 9.51 -4.97
CA ILE A 193 17.93 9.67 -5.81
C ILE A 193 18.90 10.68 -5.21
N VAL A 194 18.41 11.84 -4.76
CA VAL A 194 19.27 12.88 -4.18
C VAL A 194 19.81 12.45 -2.82
N GLY A 195 18.97 11.84 -1.99
CA GLY A 195 19.35 11.26 -0.70
C GLY A 195 20.44 10.20 -0.84
N TYR A 196 20.25 9.26 -1.77
CA TYR A 196 21.21 8.21 -2.11
C TYR A 196 22.54 8.80 -2.61
N THR A 197 22.48 9.79 -3.49
CA THR A 197 23.68 10.48 -4.00
C THR A 197 24.45 11.16 -2.88
N TYR A 198 23.76 11.81 -1.95
CA TYR A 198 24.41 12.41 -0.79
C TYR A 198 24.97 11.34 0.16
N ALA A 199 24.25 10.23 0.37
CA ALA A 199 24.74 9.11 1.15
C ALA A 199 26.01 8.47 0.55
N LEU A 200 26.11 8.39 -0.78
CA LEU A 200 27.33 7.97 -1.48
C LEU A 200 28.52 8.88 -1.13
N ILE A 201 28.31 10.20 -1.12
CA ILE A 201 29.35 11.18 -0.76
C ILE A 201 29.76 11.02 0.71
N GLN A 202 28.82 10.67 1.59
CA GLN A 202 29.10 10.38 3.00
C GLN A 202 29.77 9.01 3.22
N GLY A 203 29.91 8.18 2.19
CA GLY A 203 30.56 6.86 2.28
C GLY A 203 29.77 5.80 3.04
N ILE A 204 28.45 5.97 3.20
CA ILE A 204 27.59 5.04 3.95
C ILE A 204 26.81 4.06 3.06
N VAL A 205 27.15 3.99 1.77
CA VAL A 205 26.50 3.13 0.78
C VAL A 205 27.42 1.99 0.41
N ASP A 206 26.93 0.76 0.53
CA ASP A 206 27.60 -0.41 -0.04
C ASP A 206 27.18 -0.59 -1.51
N THR A 207 28.14 -0.47 -2.42
CA THR A 207 27.91 -0.61 -3.87
C THR A 207 28.44 -1.92 -4.44
N SER A 208 28.92 -2.84 -3.59
CA SER A 208 29.54 -4.11 -4.01
C SER A 208 28.62 -4.96 -4.89
N ALA A 209 27.35 -5.10 -4.51
CA ALA A 209 26.35 -5.83 -5.30
C ALA A 209 26.13 -5.22 -6.69
N ILE A 210 26.02 -3.89 -6.76
CA ILE A 210 25.85 -3.16 -8.03
C ILE A 210 27.07 -3.36 -8.93
N GLN A 211 28.28 -3.25 -8.37
CA GLN A 211 29.52 -3.45 -9.12
C GLN A 211 29.62 -4.88 -9.66
N ALA A 212 29.27 -5.88 -8.86
CA ALA A 212 29.29 -7.28 -9.27
C ALA A 212 28.31 -7.54 -10.43
N SER A 213 27.08 -7.01 -10.36
CA SER A 213 26.09 -7.15 -11.43
C SER A 213 26.49 -6.39 -12.69
N PHE A 214 27.06 -5.19 -12.56
CA PHE A 214 27.56 -4.41 -13.69
C PHE A 214 28.73 -5.12 -14.40
N THR A 215 29.63 -5.72 -13.63
CA THR A 215 30.76 -6.50 -14.16
C THR A 215 30.26 -7.69 -14.97
N LYS A 216 29.30 -8.47 -14.44
CA LYS A 216 28.66 -9.59 -15.17
C LYS A 216 28.03 -9.16 -16.50
N ILE A 217 27.44 -7.96 -16.56
CA ILE A 217 26.81 -7.43 -17.77
C ILE A 217 27.87 -7.03 -18.82
N ILE A 218 28.98 -6.42 -18.40
CA ILE A 218 30.06 -5.99 -19.31
C ILE A 218 30.87 -7.18 -19.83
N GLU A 219 31.13 -8.16 -18.98
CA GLU A 219 31.94 -9.34 -19.31
C GLU A 219 31.19 -10.38 -20.15
N ALA A 220 29.88 -10.19 -20.37
CA ALA A 220 29.08 -11.08 -21.21
C ALA A 220 29.60 -11.11 -22.66
N GLY A 221 30.17 -12.25 -23.07
CA GLY A 221 30.75 -12.44 -24.39
C GLY A 221 29.74 -12.81 -25.47
N SER A 222 28.53 -13.24 -25.08
CA SER A 222 27.44 -13.63 -25.97
C SER A 222 26.12 -12.93 -25.63
N PHE A 223 25.19 -12.83 -26.60
CA PHE A 223 23.85 -12.25 -26.37
C PHE A 223 23.05 -13.02 -25.31
N THR A 224 23.23 -14.34 -25.23
CA THR A 224 22.60 -15.19 -24.20
C THR A 224 23.17 -14.93 -22.82
N GLU A 225 24.48 -14.74 -22.69
CA GLU A 225 25.11 -14.35 -21.42
C GLU A 225 24.62 -12.96 -20.98
N PHE A 226 24.52 -12.00 -21.91
CA PHE A 226 24.00 -10.67 -21.62
C PHE A 226 22.57 -10.73 -21.08
N LEU A 227 21.69 -11.50 -21.73
CA LEU A 227 20.32 -11.67 -21.24
C LEU A 227 20.27 -12.32 -19.85
N SER A 228 21.10 -13.33 -19.59
CA SER A 228 21.16 -13.97 -18.28
C SER A 228 21.76 -13.10 -17.18
N ALA A 229 22.65 -12.15 -17.54
CA ALA A 229 23.24 -11.20 -16.61
C ALA A 229 22.27 -10.07 -16.26
N VAL A 230 21.45 -9.63 -17.22
CA VAL A 230 20.44 -8.58 -17.03
C VAL A 230 19.18 -9.13 -16.35
N PHE A 231 18.66 -10.25 -16.85
CA PHE A 231 17.44 -10.87 -16.35
C PHE A 231 17.76 -11.99 -15.37
N VAL A 232 17.49 -11.73 -14.10
CA VAL A 232 17.74 -12.65 -12.99
C VAL A 232 16.40 -13.11 -12.44
N ALA A 233 16.28 -14.42 -12.19
CA ALA A 233 15.09 -14.97 -11.56
C ALA A 233 14.97 -14.43 -10.12
N PRO A 234 13.83 -13.81 -9.75
CA PRO A 234 13.56 -13.39 -8.39
C PRO A 234 13.54 -14.56 -7.41
N GLU A 235 13.81 -14.28 -6.14
CA GLU A 235 13.73 -15.23 -5.03
C GLU A 235 12.27 -15.52 -4.64
N PHE A 236 11.54 -16.22 -5.51
CA PHE A 236 10.15 -16.56 -5.24
C PHE A 236 10.01 -17.57 -4.10
N VAL A 237 8.94 -17.44 -3.32
CA VAL A 237 8.57 -18.40 -2.26
C VAL A 237 7.26 -19.07 -2.65
N ILE A 238 7.37 -20.00 -3.61
CA ILE A 238 6.21 -20.67 -4.22
C ILE A 238 5.75 -21.89 -3.41
N PRO A 239 4.47 -21.97 -2.99
CA PRO A 239 3.91 -23.15 -2.32
C PRO A 239 3.98 -24.40 -3.21
N PHE A 240 4.16 -25.56 -2.58
CA PHE A 240 4.36 -26.88 -3.22
C PHE A 240 5.65 -27.04 -4.04
N VAL A 241 6.43 -25.97 -4.23
CA VAL A 241 7.76 -25.99 -4.87
C VAL A 241 8.85 -25.82 -3.81
N HIS A 242 8.75 -24.76 -3.00
CA HIS A 242 9.75 -24.43 -1.98
C HIS A 242 9.36 -24.94 -0.59
N TYR A 243 8.06 -25.02 -0.31
CA TYR A 243 7.55 -25.49 0.98
C TYR A 243 6.19 -26.19 0.83
N GLN A 244 5.84 -27.04 1.80
CA GLN A 244 4.52 -27.65 1.89
C GLN A 244 3.57 -26.73 2.68
N PRO A 245 2.48 -26.22 2.09
CA PRO A 245 1.59 -25.27 2.76
C PRO A 245 0.97 -25.78 4.06
N LEU A 246 0.71 -27.08 4.16
CA LEU A 246 0.12 -27.69 5.35
C LEU A 246 1.11 -27.71 6.54
N ASP A 247 2.41 -27.78 6.27
CA ASP A 247 3.44 -27.84 7.31
C ASP A 247 3.67 -26.48 7.97
N VAL A 248 3.44 -25.40 7.22
CA VAL A 248 3.57 -24.01 7.71
C VAL A 248 2.23 -23.41 8.15
N LEU A 249 1.13 -24.15 8.02
CA LEU A 249 -0.20 -23.70 8.44
C LEU A 249 -0.27 -23.69 9.96
N ASN A 250 -0.09 -22.51 10.54
CA ASN A 250 -0.06 -22.32 11.98
C ASN A 250 -1.17 -21.36 12.43
N LEU A 251 -2.04 -21.81 13.34
CA LEU A 251 -3.16 -21.02 13.85
C LEU A 251 -2.72 -19.72 14.55
N ASN A 252 -1.54 -19.69 15.18
CA ASN A 252 -1.00 -18.48 15.80
C ASN A 252 -0.62 -17.44 14.74
N ILE A 253 -0.03 -17.87 13.62
CA ILE A 253 0.28 -16.98 12.49
C ILE A 253 -1.01 -16.47 11.86
N MET A 254 -2.01 -17.34 11.72
CA MET A 254 -3.33 -16.96 11.20
C MET A 254 -4.02 -15.92 12.09
N ALA A 255 -3.91 -16.06 13.41
CA ALA A 255 -4.44 -15.09 14.37
C ALA A 255 -3.74 -13.72 14.28
N ILE A 256 -2.47 -13.68 13.88
CA ILE A 256 -1.71 -12.44 13.66
C ILE A 256 -2.07 -11.81 12.30
N MET A 257 -2.13 -12.62 11.24
CA MET A 257 -2.20 -12.14 9.86
C MET A 257 -3.62 -11.85 9.37
N VAL A 258 -4.58 -12.74 9.65
CA VAL A 258 -5.94 -12.65 9.08
C VAL A 258 -6.70 -11.39 9.55
N PRO A 259 -6.67 -10.99 10.83
CA PRO A 259 -7.31 -9.75 11.28
C PRO A 259 -6.94 -8.48 10.51
N VAL A 260 -5.72 -8.43 10.00
CA VAL A 260 -5.17 -7.27 9.28
C VAL A 260 -5.93 -7.02 7.98
N ALA A 261 -6.55 -8.06 7.41
CA ALA A 261 -7.46 -7.93 6.27
C ALA A 261 -8.62 -6.95 6.56
N LEU A 262 -9.10 -6.83 7.80
CA LEU A 262 -10.16 -5.88 8.13
C LEU A 262 -9.68 -4.42 8.10
N VAL A 263 -8.43 -4.20 8.51
CA VAL A 263 -7.77 -2.89 8.45
C VAL A 263 -7.61 -2.46 6.99
N THR A 264 -7.13 -3.38 6.16
CA THR A 264 -6.86 -3.15 4.75
C THR A 264 -8.13 -3.10 3.91
N ILE A 265 -9.21 -3.80 4.29
CA ILE A 265 -10.55 -3.58 3.71
C ILE A 265 -11.04 -2.16 4.02
N ALA A 266 -10.83 -1.66 5.24
CA ALA A 266 -11.22 -0.28 5.59
C ALA A 266 -10.41 0.74 4.79
N GLU A 267 -9.10 0.53 4.66
CA GLU A 267 -8.20 1.32 3.81
C GLU A 267 -8.68 1.31 2.34
N HIS A 268 -8.91 0.12 1.77
CA HIS A 268 -9.39 -0.04 0.41
C HIS A 268 -10.72 0.65 0.16
N ILE A 269 -11.68 0.55 1.08
CA ILE A 269 -12.94 1.30 1.01
C ILE A 269 -12.63 2.81 0.95
N GLY A 270 -11.77 3.29 1.87
CA GLY A 270 -11.24 4.66 1.90
C GLY A 270 -10.75 5.15 0.55
N ASP A 271 -9.83 4.40 -0.03
CA ASP A 271 -9.20 4.71 -1.31
C ASP A 271 -10.19 4.67 -2.47
N GLN A 272 -11.10 3.70 -2.52
CA GLN A 272 -12.14 3.65 -3.55
C GLN A 272 -13.06 4.87 -3.50
N MET A 273 -13.30 5.44 -2.33
CA MET A 273 -14.11 6.67 -2.20
C MET A 273 -13.34 7.90 -2.69
N VAL A 274 -12.08 8.05 -2.31
CA VAL A 274 -11.23 9.15 -2.80
C VAL A 274 -11.09 9.05 -4.32
N LEU A 275 -10.84 7.85 -4.85
CA LEU A 275 -10.76 7.60 -6.28
C LEU A 275 -12.08 7.93 -6.99
N SER A 276 -13.22 7.49 -6.43
CA SER A 276 -14.55 7.79 -6.98
C SER A 276 -14.79 9.30 -7.08
N LYS A 277 -14.42 10.05 -6.04
CA LYS A 277 -14.51 11.52 -6.02
C LYS A 277 -13.57 12.19 -7.02
N VAL A 278 -12.35 11.68 -7.15
CA VAL A 278 -11.33 12.22 -8.07
C VAL A 278 -11.73 12.02 -9.54
N VAL A 279 -12.28 10.85 -9.87
CA VAL A 279 -12.72 10.50 -11.24
C VAL A 279 -14.12 11.05 -11.55
N GLY A 280 -14.93 11.32 -10.53
CA GLY A 280 -16.34 11.73 -10.68
C GLY A 280 -17.26 10.57 -11.05
N ARG A 281 -16.98 9.35 -10.54
CA ARG A 281 -17.77 8.14 -10.78
C ARG A 281 -17.86 7.30 -9.51
N ASN A 282 -19.03 6.78 -9.18
CA ASN A 282 -19.21 5.97 -7.97
C ASN A 282 -18.82 4.50 -8.22
N PHE A 283 -17.54 4.19 -7.98
CA PHE A 283 -17.02 2.83 -8.16
C PHE A 283 -17.52 1.82 -7.11
N LEU A 284 -18.02 2.30 -5.96
CA LEU A 284 -18.64 1.46 -4.94
C LEU A 284 -19.95 0.85 -5.45
N LYS A 285 -20.64 1.55 -6.36
CA LYS A 285 -21.89 1.10 -7.02
C LYS A 285 -21.63 0.40 -8.36
N ASP A 286 -20.91 1.03 -9.29
CA ASP A 286 -20.54 0.44 -10.59
C ASP A 286 -19.05 0.65 -10.88
N PRO A 287 -18.22 -0.41 -11.00
CA PRO A 287 -18.58 -1.83 -11.13
C PRO A 287 -18.95 -2.56 -9.84
N GLY A 288 -18.87 -1.87 -8.70
CA GLY A 288 -19.31 -2.37 -7.41
C GLY A 288 -18.14 -2.71 -6.49
N LEU A 289 -18.30 -2.39 -5.20
CA LEU A 289 -17.31 -2.62 -4.15
C LEU A 289 -16.92 -4.12 -4.03
N HIS A 290 -17.87 -5.03 -4.27
CA HIS A 290 -17.59 -6.48 -4.28
C HIS A 290 -16.50 -6.86 -5.28
N ARG A 291 -16.42 -6.21 -6.46
CA ARG A 291 -15.37 -6.52 -7.45
C ARG A 291 -14.03 -5.93 -7.07
N SER A 292 -14.01 -4.72 -6.52
CA SER A 292 -12.75 -4.10 -6.12
C SER A 292 -12.15 -4.82 -4.91
N ILE A 293 -12.96 -5.21 -3.91
CA ILE A 293 -12.50 -6.03 -2.78
C ILE A 293 -12.04 -7.42 -3.25
N LEU A 294 -12.78 -8.07 -4.16
CA LEU A 294 -12.33 -9.35 -4.72
C LEU A 294 -11.00 -9.20 -5.47
N GLY A 295 -10.84 -8.13 -6.25
CA GLY A 295 -9.60 -7.83 -6.95
C GLY A 295 -8.41 -7.67 -6.00
N ASP A 296 -8.62 -6.97 -4.89
CA ASP A 296 -7.59 -6.74 -3.88
C ASP A 296 -7.22 -8.03 -3.12
N GLY A 297 -8.23 -8.84 -2.77
CA GLY A 297 -8.02 -10.16 -2.19
C GLY A 297 -7.25 -11.10 -3.11
N VAL A 298 -7.60 -11.12 -4.40
CA VAL A 298 -6.89 -11.93 -5.41
C VAL A 298 -5.46 -11.45 -5.61
N ALA A 299 -5.22 -10.14 -5.65
CA ALA A 299 -3.86 -9.60 -5.71
C ALA A 299 -3.03 -10.04 -4.50
N THR A 300 -3.60 -9.95 -3.29
CA THR A 300 -2.96 -10.44 -2.07
C THR A 300 -2.67 -11.94 -2.10
N MET A 301 -3.59 -12.77 -2.61
CA MET A 301 -3.35 -14.20 -2.80
C MET A 301 -2.22 -14.46 -3.79
N ILE A 302 -2.20 -13.75 -4.93
CA ILE A 302 -1.13 -13.87 -5.93
C ILE A 302 0.21 -13.50 -5.32
N ALA A 303 0.30 -12.38 -4.59
CA ALA A 303 1.52 -11.98 -3.91
C ALA A 303 2.01 -13.03 -2.93
N SER A 304 1.10 -13.58 -2.13
CA SER A 304 1.40 -14.63 -1.17
C SER A 304 1.96 -15.88 -1.83
N VAL A 305 1.41 -16.28 -2.99
CA VAL A 305 1.90 -17.43 -3.78
C VAL A 305 3.28 -17.16 -4.39
N LEU A 306 3.60 -15.91 -4.71
CA LEU A 306 4.91 -15.54 -5.25
C LEU A 306 5.97 -15.33 -4.15
N GLY A 307 5.58 -15.16 -2.90
CA GLY A 307 6.49 -14.78 -1.81
C GLY A 307 6.64 -13.27 -1.64
N GLY A 308 5.72 -12.47 -2.19
CA GLY A 308 5.71 -11.02 -2.11
C GLY A 308 4.80 -10.49 -1.00
N PRO A 309 4.98 -9.22 -0.61
CA PRO A 309 4.13 -8.57 0.38
C PRO A 309 2.66 -8.50 -0.10
N PRO A 310 1.68 -8.62 0.82
CA PRO A 310 0.26 -8.41 0.54
C PRO A 310 -0.01 -7.07 -0.15
N ASN A 311 -1.02 -7.06 -1.01
CA ASN A 311 -1.36 -5.88 -1.79
C ASN A 311 -2.53 -5.11 -1.20
N THR A 312 -2.56 -3.81 -1.47
CA THR A 312 -3.71 -2.93 -1.25
C THR A 312 -3.74 -1.87 -2.36
N THR A 313 -4.87 -1.20 -2.53
CA THR A 313 -4.96 -0.02 -3.41
C THR A 313 -4.02 1.08 -2.92
N TYR A 314 -3.35 1.81 -3.82
CA TYR A 314 -2.42 2.88 -3.44
C TYR A 314 -3.04 4.27 -3.53
N GLY A 315 -3.21 4.91 -2.37
CA GLY A 315 -3.56 6.32 -2.23
C GLY A 315 -2.58 7.27 -2.93
N GLU A 316 -1.29 6.94 -2.99
CA GLU A 316 -0.27 7.72 -3.69
C GLU A 316 -0.55 7.79 -5.19
N ASN A 317 -0.94 6.65 -5.78
CA ASN A 317 -1.30 6.60 -7.20
C ASN A 317 -2.61 7.36 -7.46
N ILE A 318 -3.57 7.32 -6.53
CA ILE A 318 -4.79 8.16 -6.61
C ILE A 318 -4.42 9.65 -6.61
N GLY A 319 -3.40 10.05 -5.85
CA GLY A 319 -2.83 11.40 -5.88
C GLY A 319 -2.31 11.80 -7.27
N VAL A 320 -1.58 10.89 -7.94
CA VAL A 320 -1.11 11.10 -9.32
C VAL A 320 -2.28 11.26 -10.29
N LEU A 321 -3.31 10.43 -10.16
CA LEU A 321 -4.53 10.53 -10.98
C LEU A 321 -5.24 11.87 -10.75
N ALA A 322 -5.30 12.34 -9.50
CA ALA A 322 -5.91 13.61 -9.14
C ALA A 322 -5.20 14.82 -9.74
N ILE A 323 -3.87 14.77 -9.84
CA ILE A 323 -3.04 15.84 -10.42
C ILE A 323 -3.06 15.77 -11.95
N THR A 324 -2.87 14.58 -12.52
CA THR A 324 -2.71 14.39 -13.98
C THR A 324 -4.02 14.40 -14.74
N ARG A 325 -5.13 14.04 -14.08
CA ARG A 325 -6.44 13.82 -14.73
C ARG A 325 -6.37 12.79 -15.86
N ILE A 326 -5.45 11.83 -15.76
CA ILE A 326 -5.29 10.70 -16.68
C ILE A 326 -5.80 9.46 -15.97
N PHE A 327 -7.02 9.02 -16.30
CA PHE A 327 -7.68 7.91 -15.60
C PHE A 327 -7.62 6.59 -16.36
N SER A 328 -6.86 6.51 -17.46
CA SER A 328 -6.81 5.34 -18.34
C SER A 328 -6.29 4.08 -17.62
N VAL A 329 -7.10 3.01 -17.62
CA VAL A 329 -6.70 1.70 -17.11
C VAL A 329 -5.57 1.06 -17.92
N PHE A 330 -5.39 1.47 -19.17
CA PHE A 330 -4.29 0.99 -20.01
C PHE A 330 -2.96 1.56 -19.53
N VAL A 331 -2.92 2.80 -19.06
CA VAL A 331 -1.72 3.39 -18.43
C VAL A 331 -1.38 2.64 -17.15
N VAL A 332 -2.38 2.38 -16.31
CA VAL A 332 -2.22 1.60 -15.07
C VAL A 332 -1.73 0.17 -15.37
N GLY A 333 -2.33 -0.51 -16.36
CA GLY A 333 -1.89 -1.84 -16.79
C GLY A 333 -0.50 -1.84 -17.41
N GLY A 334 -0.11 -0.78 -18.13
CA GLY A 334 1.24 -0.60 -18.62
C GLY A 334 2.25 -0.44 -17.50
N ALA A 335 1.93 0.33 -16.46
CA ALA A 335 2.77 0.46 -15.26
C ALA A 335 2.97 -0.91 -14.59
N ALA A 336 1.92 -1.73 -14.53
CA ALA A 336 1.98 -3.08 -13.97
C ALA A 336 2.87 -4.03 -14.77
N VAL A 337 2.81 -3.99 -16.11
CA VAL A 337 3.73 -4.76 -16.98
C VAL A 337 5.18 -4.30 -16.82
N LEU A 338 5.41 -3.00 -16.69
CA LEU A 338 6.74 -2.46 -16.42
C LEU A 338 7.26 -2.88 -15.05
N ALA A 339 6.40 -2.89 -14.01
CA ALA A 339 6.76 -3.38 -12.67
C ALA A 339 7.21 -4.84 -12.70
N ILE A 340 6.44 -5.71 -13.38
CA ILE A 340 6.81 -7.13 -13.57
C ILE A 340 8.17 -7.22 -14.27
N THR A 341 8.36 -6.48 -15.36
CA THR A 341 9.61 -6.49 -16.11
C THR A 341 10.78 -6.04 -15.23
N PHE A 342 10.61 -4.99 -14.43
CA PHE A 342 11.64 -4.45 -13.55
C PHE A 342 12.02 -5.43 -12.43
N GLY A 343 11.07 -6.22 -11.92
CA GLY A 343 11.38 -7.24 -10.93
C GLY A 343 12.27 -8.37 -11.46
N PHE A 344 12.29 -8.62 -12.77
CA PHE A 344 13.24 -9.57 -13.38
C PHE A 344 14.60 -8.94 -13.70
N ILE A 345 14.78 -7.63 -13.55
CA ILE A 345 16.06 -6.97 -13.84
C ILE A 345 16.91 -6.97 -12.57
N GLY A 346 17.95 -7.81 -12.52
CA GLY A 346 18.75 -8.04 -11.31
C GLY A 346 19.37 -6.76 -10.73
N ILE A 347 19.94 -5.92 -11.59
CA ILE A 347 20.56 -4.66 -11.18
C ILE A 347 19.58 -3.68 -10.51
N ILE A 348 18.28 -3.75 -10.84
CA ILE A 348 17.27 -2.92 -10.15
C ILE A 348 17.13 -3.37 -8.70
N SER A 349 17.12 -4.68 -8.45
CA SER A 349 17.08 -5.24 -7.10
C SER A 349 18.31 -4.85 -6.28
N ASP A 350 19.50 -4.94 -6.88
CA ASP A 350 20.76 -4.56 -6.22
C ASP A 350 20.78 -3.07 -5.87
N VAL A 351 20.27 -2.21 -6.76
CA VAL A 351 20.14 -0.78 -6.49
C VAL A 351 19.18 -0.54 -5.32
N ILE A 352 18.02 -1.20 -5.28
CA ILE A 352 17.05 -1.04 -4.18
C ILE A 352 17.64 -1.46 -2.85
N ILE A 353 18.32 -2.61 -2.79
CA ILE A 353 18.93 -3.14 -1.56
C ILE A 353 20.08 -2.25 -1.08
N SER A 354 20.80 -1.60 -2.00
CA SER A 354 21.86 -0.66 -1.64
C SER A 354 21.36 0.65 -1.02
N ILE A 355 20.05 0.95 -1.07
CA ILE A 355 19.51 2.20 -0.53
C ILE A 355 19.70 2.22 0.99
N PRO A 356 20.46 3.20 1.54
CA PRO A 356 20.68 3.25 2.97
C PRO A 356 19.40 3.53 3.75
N THR A 357 19.31 2.91 4.93
CA THR A 357 18.24 3.12 5.91
C THR A 357 17.85 4.59 6.14
N PRO A 358 18.77 5.58 6.28
CA PRO A 358 18.38 6.99 6.46
C PRO A 358 17.68 7.61 5.24
N VAL A 359 17.99 7.17 4.01
CA VAL A 359 17.26 7.64 2.82
C VAL A 359 15.82 7.15 2.89
N MET A 360 15.64 5.86 3.20
CA MET A 360 14.31 5.27 3.39
C MET A 360 13.57 5.93 4.56
N GLY A 361 14.25 6.24 5.66
CA GLY A 361 13.68 6.94 6.82
C GLY A 361 13.17 8.33 6.44
N GLY A 362 13.98 9.12 5.72
CA GLY A 362 13.59 10.45 5.24
C GLY A 362 12.34 10.45 4.35
N VAL A 363 12.24 9.49 3.44
CA VAL A 363 11.03 9.30 2.61
C VAL A 363 9.83 8.80 3.44
N SER A 364 10.07 7.84 4.34
CA SER A 364 9.01 7.23 5.16
C SER A 364 8.31 8.24 6.05
N ILE A 365 9.06 9.23 6.60
CA ILE A 365 8.47 10.33 7.37
C ILE A 365 7.37 11.04 6.57
N LEU A 366 7.61 11.33 5.29
CA LEU A 366 6.62 11.97 4.43
C LEU A 366 5.50 11.02 4.04
N LEU A 367 5.83 9.80 3.60
CA LEU A 367 4.83 8.81 3.13
C LEU A 367 3.82 8.48 4.23
N PHE A 368 4.28 8.13 5.43
CA PHE A 368 3.42 7.82 6.56
C PHE A 368 2.58 9.02 7.00
N GLY A 369 3.15 10.24 6.93
CA GLY A 369 2.43 11.48 7.15
C GLY A 369 1.32 11.75 6.12
N ILE A 370 1.56 11.45 4.84
CA ILE A 370 0.57 11.57 3.76
C ILE A 370 -0.58 10.57 3.96
N ILE A 371 -0.28 9.33 4.36
CA ILE A 371 -1.31 8.32 4.68
C ILE A 371 -2.17 8.80 5.84
N ALA A 372 -1.55 9.26 6.93
CA ALA A 372 -2.29 9.80 8.07
C ALA A 372 -3.15 11.02 7.68
N SER A 373 -2.61 11.92 6.84
CA SER A 373 -3.34 13.07 6.32
C SER A 373 -4.51 12.68 5.41
N SER A 374 -4.43 11.54 4.71
CA SER A 374 -5.52 11.00 3.91
C SER A 374 -6.67 10.49 4.79
N GLY A 375 -6.36 9.87 5.93
CA GLY A 375 -7.37 9.54 6.94
C GLY A 375 -8.03 10.77 7.58
N LEU A 376 -7.30 11.87 7.75
CA LEU A 376 -7.90 13.16 8.15
C LEU A 376 -8.80 13.73 7.06
N ARG A 377 -8.34 13.72 5.80
CA ARG A 377 -9.16 14.15 4.66
C ARG A 377 -10.45 13.34 4.57
N MET A 378 -10.38 12.04 4.87
CA MET A 378 -11.54 11.15 4.91
C MET A 378 -12.62 11.65 5.88
N LEU A 379 -12.23 12.11 7.08
CA LEU A 379 -13.14 12.70 8.06
C LEU A 379 -13.71 14.05 7.59
N VAL A 380 -12.84 14.92 7.06
CA VAL A 380 -13.20 16.28 6.63
C VAL A 380 -14.12 16.27 5.42
N ASP A 381 -13.79 15.50 4.37
CA ASP A 381 -14.55 15.41 3.13
C ASP A 381 -15.96 14.84 3.36
N ASN A 382 -16.09 13.97 4.36
CA ASN A 382 -17.38 13.40 4.77
C ASN A 382 -18.06 14.23 5.86
N GLN A 383 -17.49 15.36 6.29
CA GLN A 383 -18.06 16.25 7.31
C GLN A 383 -18.42 15.50 8.60
N VAL A 384 -17.54 14.63 9.07
CA VAL A 384 -17.73 13.95 10.36
C VAL A 384 -17.69 14.98 11.48
N ASP A 385 -18.80 15.13 12.19
CA ASP A 385 -18.87 16.02 13.35
C ASP A 385 -18.18 15.38 14.56
N LEU A 386 -16.97 15.85 14.88
CA LEU A 386 -16.22 15.48 16.09
C LEU A 386 -16.63 16.28 17.33
N GLY A 387 -17.53 17.27 17.21
CA GLY A 387 -18.22 17.88 18.35
C GLY A 387 -19.25 16.94 18.97
N ASN A 388 -19.72 15.94 18.21
CA ASN A 388 -20.53 14.86 18.74
C ASN A 388 -19.68 13.91 19.59
N ASN A 389 -20.03 13.78 20.88
CA ASN A 389 -19.33 12.91 21.84
C ASN A 389 -19.13 11.47 21.35
N ARG A 390 -20.11 10.90 20.64
CA ARG A 390 -20.00 9.53 20.10
C ARG A 390 -18.84 9.42 19.12
N ASN A 391 -18.80 10.32 18.15
CA ASN A 391 -17.78 10.30 17.09
C ASN A 391 -16.39 10.59 17.66
N LEU A 392 -16.32 11.53 18.61
CA LEU A 392 -15.09 11.86 19.32
C LEU A 392 -14.54 10.65 20.09
N ILE A 393 -15.40 9.94 20.85
CA ILE A 393 -15.01 8.73 21.60
C ILE A 393 -14.48 7.65 20.67
N ILE A 394 -15.23 7.30 19.61
CA ILE A 394 -14.82 6.26 18.66
C ILE A 394 -13.46 6.58 18.05
N SER A 395 -13.29 7.80 17.54
CA SER A 395 -12.05 8.24 16.90
C SER A 395 -10.88 8.21 17.89
N SER A 396 -11.08 8.75 19.10
CA SER A 396 -10.03 8.83 20.12
C SER A 396 -9.55 7.45 20.57
N VAL A 397 -10.46 6.50 20.77
CA VAL A 397 -10.10 5.13 21.17
C VAL A 397 -9.30 4.42 20.08
N ILE A 398 -9.72 4.54 18.81
CA ILE A 398 -8.98 3.96 17.68
C ILE A 398 -7.56 4.53 17.64
N LEU A 399 -7.42 5.86 17.71
CA LEU A 399 -6.12 6.53 17.63
C LEU A 399 -5.17 6.10 18.75
N VAL A 400 -5.63 6.09 20.00
CA VAL A 400 -4.78 5.75 21.16
C VAL A 400 -4.38 4.27 21.14
N ILE A 401 -5.32 3.36 20.89
CA ILE A 401 -5.04 1.91 20.85
C ILE A 401 -4.08 1.57 19.70
N GLY A 402 -4.34 2.17 18.54
CA GLY A 402 -3.56 1.92 17.33
C GLY A 402 -2.14 2.47 17.41
N ILE A 403 -2.01 3.79 17.67
CA ILE A 403 -0.71 4.48 17.71
C ILE A 403 0.09 4.05 18.95
N GLY A 404 -0.59 3.81 20.07
CA GLY A 404 0.05 3.35 21.30
C GLY A 404 0.52 1.89 21.25
N GLY A 405 0.23 1.16 20.17
CA GLY A 405 0.68 -0.23 20.02
C GLY A 405 0.04 -1.20 21.03
N ALA A 406 -1.20 -0.92 21.46
CA ALA A 406 -1.89 -1.77 22.42
C ALA A 406 -2.02 -3.20 21.89
N MET A 407 -1.85 -4.17 22.78
CA MET A 407 -1.82 -5.58 22.42
C MET A 407 -2.71 -6.37 23.37
N VAL A 408 -3.55 -7.21 22.80
CA VAL A 408 -4.29 -8.23 23.55
C VAL A 408 -3.68 -9.57 23.19
N GLN A 409 -3.11 -10.22 24.20
CA GLN A 409 -2.55 -11.55 24.10
C GLN A 409 -3.24 -12.46 25.11
N PHE A 410 -3.80 -13.56 24.63
CA PHE A 410 -4.30 -14.62 25.49
C PHE A 410 -3.83 -15.97 24.97
N SER A 411 -3.38 -16.82 25.88
CA SER A 411 -2.99 -18.19 25.59
C SER A 411 -4.01 -19.15 26.18
N ILE A 412 -4.62 -19.97 25.34
CA ILE A 412 -5.52 -21.06 25.73
C ILE A 412 -4.80 -22.37 25.38
N GLY A 413 -4.11 -22.96 26.34
CA GLY A 413 -3.22 -24.09 26.08
C GLY A 413 -2.07 -23.70 25.14
N ASP A 414 -1.81 -24.49 24.12
CA ASP A 414 -0.79 -24.22 23.09
C ASP A 414 -1.22 -23.16 22.05
N PHE A 415 -2.48 -22.72 22.10
CA PHE A 415 -3.01 -21.70 21.21
C PHE A 415 -2.78 -20.29 21.79
N GLY A 416 -1.91 -19.52 21.14
CA GLY A 416 -1.67 -18.13 21.47
C GLY A 416 -2.42 -17.22 20.50
N PHE A 417 -3.46 -16.54 20.98
CA PHE A 417 -4.09 -15.47 20.23
C PHE A 417 -3.40 -14.15 20.57
N LYS A 418 -2.91 -13.46 19.55
CA LYS A 418 -2.29 -12.15 19.67
C LYS A 418 -2.84 -11.25 18.59
N VAL A 419 -3.50 -10.16 19.00
CA VAL A 419 -3.92 -9.08 18.11
C VAL A 419 -3.33 -7.78 18.65
N GLU A 420 -2.56 -7.10 17.81
CA GLU A 420 -1.76 -5.94 18.20
C GLU A 420 -2.05 -4.72 17.33
N GLY A 421 -1.84 -3.54 17.93
CA GLY A 421 -1.82 -2.24 17.28
C GLY A 421 -3.05 -1.97 16.41
N MET A 422 -2.81 -1.78 15.12
CA MET A 422 -3.82 -1.33 14.16
C MET A 422 -4.98 -2.30 13.96
N ALA A 423 -4.73 -3.62 13.98
CA ALA A 423 -5.79 -4.62 13.85
C ALA A 423 -6.73 -4.57 15.05
N LEU A 424 -6.18 -4.44 16.26
CA LEU A 424 -6.96 -4.27 17.48
C LEU A 424 -7.79 -2.98 17.44
N ALA A 425 -7.17 -1.88 17.00
CA ALA A 425 -7.82 -0.58 16.89
C ALA A 425 -9.02 -0.61 15.94
N ALA A 426 -8.89 -1.25 14.77
CA ALA A 426 -9.97 -1.40 13.81
C ALA A 426 -11.14 -2.22 14.37
N PHE A 427 -10.87 -3.36 15.03
CA PHE A 427 -11.92 -4.16 15.66
C PHE A 427 -12.68 -3.39 16.74
N ILE A 428 -11.95 -2.70 17.63
CA ILE A 428 -12.57 -1.92 18.70
C ILE A 428 -13.37 -0.76 18.11
N GLY A 429 -12.86 -0.11 17.07
CA GLY A 429 -13.58 0.94 16.33
C GLY A 429 -14.92 0.46 15.78
N VAL A 430 -14.92 -0.68 15.09
CA VAL A 430 -16.14 -1.31 14.57
C VAL A 430 -17.09 -1.68 15.73
N PHE A 431 -16.56 -2.32 16.77
CA PHE A 431 -17.34 -2.75 17.94
C PHE A 431 -18.04 -1.57 18.63
N LEU A 432 -17.29 -0.49 18.93
CA LEU A 432 -17.83 0.72 19.54
C LEU A 432 -18.87 1.37 18.64
N ASN A 433 -18.62 1.46 17.33
CA ASN A 433 -19.57 2.02 16.39
C ASN A 433 -20.90 1.24 16.35
N LEU A 434 -20.86 -0.09 16.47
CA LEU A 434 -22.06 -0.92 16.44
C LEU A 434 -22.88 -0.83 17.73
N ILE A 435 -22.25 -0.59 18.88
CA ILE A 435 -22.89 -0.62 20.20
C ILE A 435 -23.34 0.76 20.67
N LEU A 436 -22.55 1.81 20.39
CA LEU A 436 -22.86 3.15 20.88
C LEU A 436 -24.11 3.73 20.20
N PRO A 437 -24.99 4.41 20.96
CA PRO A 437 -26.20 5.03 20.43
C PRO A 437 -25.88 6.21 19.49
N GLY A 438 -26.85 6.65 18.67
CA GLY A 438 -26.68 7.79 17.75
C GLY A 438 -25.94 7.44 16.45
N LYS A 439 -26.31 6.31 15.83
CA LYS A 439 -25.59 5.74 14.68
C LYS A 439 -25.60 6.64 13.45
N GLU A 440 -26.60 7.52 13.30
CA GLU A 440 -26.70 8.43 12.16
C GLU A 440 -25.50 9.38 12.08
N ALA A 441 -24.99 9.82 13.23
CA ALA A 441 -23.85 10.74 13.31
C ALA A 441 -22.55 10.14 12.77
N ALA A 442 -22.45 8.81 12.66
CA ALA A 442 -21.27 8.11 12.18
C ALA A 442 -20.96 8.41 10.70
N PHE A 443 -22.01 8.64 9.91
CA PHE A 443 -21.98 8.71 8.45
C PHE A 443 -21.65 10.11 7.90
N GLY A 444 -21.52 11.10 8.78
CA GLY A 444 -21.27 12.49 8.37
C GLY A 444 -22.35 13.01 7.42
N ASN A 445 -21.95 13.52 6.26
CA ASN A 445 -22.85 14.09 5.26
C ASN A 445 -23.67 13.06 4.46
N GLY A 446 -23.47 11.74 4.65
CA GLY A 446 -24.19 10.67 3.94
C GLY A 446 -23.93 10.56 2.43
N LYS A 447 -23.22 11.53 1.83
CA LYS A 447 -22.89 11.57 0.40
C LYS A 447 -21.92 10.47 -0.02
N MET A 448 -21.25 9.90 0.95
CA MET A 448 -20.39 8.74 0.83
C MET A 448 -21.05 7.55 0.12
N PHE A 449 -22.38 7.40 0.25
CA PHE A 449 -23.16 6.26 -0.26
C PHE A 449 -24.47 6.62 -0.95
N GLY A 450 -24.86 7.89 -0.95
CA GLY A 450 -26.02 8.32 -1.72
C GLY A 450 -25.79 8.09 -3.21
N ASP A 451 -26.90 7.89 -3.93
CA ASP A 451 -27.00 8.39 -5.30
C ASP A 451 -26.75 9.89 -5.21
N THR A 452 -25.47 10.28 -5.13
CA THR A 452 -25.10 11.65 -5.43
C THR A 452 -25.65 11.93 -6.82
N ASP A 453 -26.11 13.15 -7.03
CA ASP A 453 -26.72 13.71 -8.24
C ASP A 453 -25.84 13.59 -9.52
N MET A 454 -24.98 12.58 -9.61
CA MET A 454 -24.12 12.23 -10.74
C MET A 454 -24.87 11.49 -11.85
N ASP A 455 -26.09 11.02 -11.59
CA ASP A 455 -27.00 10.42 -12.59
C ASP A 455 -28.14 11.38 -12.99
N GLN A 456 -28.16 12.63 -12.47
CA GLN A 456 -29.12 13.67 -12.86
C GLN A 456 -28.42 14.84 -13.54
N GLU A 457 -28.01 14.63 -14.80
CA GLU A 457 -28.34 15.44 -15.99
C GLU A 457 -27.51 14.99 -17.22
#